data_AF-A0A1J4K8W6-F1
#
_entry.id   AF-A0A1J4K8W6-F1
#
_cell.length_a   1.000
_cell.length_b   1.000
_cell.length_c   1.000
_cell.angle_alpha   90.00
_cell.angle_beta   90.00
_cell.angle_gamma   90.00
#
_symmetry.space_group_name_H-M   'P 1'
#
loop_
_entity.id
_entity.type
_entity.pdbx_description
1 polymer ?
#
loop_
_entity_poly.entity_id
_entity_poly.type
_entity_poly.pdbx_seq_one_letter_code
_entity_poly.pdbx_strand_id
1 'polypeptide(L)'
;MQIIFLTIFSAGLLYCFKATMIFAAQKTKQMQTDINIAKLDRIALLVVQTYHKNVQRQDYHLRNWISQLPSFPQFLAAFVSDSPIVDEVKSNATYKTLLVPEQEYVIRDHLFNNSFPFRKVQTSFILTFNQSLRYFLSTPADYFFRIDDDGSYYLPNVQKAIRELSRQKIDPRRDRIIRGTCCFWQGAHFFGGGNSFLMSRAAAEDLIKVYDEWGYNIDTPCDVYLMTLLKRFNDTVENMTIGGVTAGFTNDFYEIAAKGEWNRLETCPTSNFPGDRCPGAFHRVRDMFSFHHFWDFNQYHTSWEELLKNGTFPDTVFYHRCNWMCHACVANKETQEKHPELFPVH
;
A
#
# COMPACT_ATOMS: atom_id res chain seq x y z
N MET A 1 -58.32 -19.95 33.95
CA MET A 1 -57.50 -18.72 33.85
C MET A 1 -56.02 -19.01 33.55
N GLN A 2 -55.37 -19.97 34.21
CA GLN A 2 -53.95 -20.30 33.98
C GLN A 2 -53.61 -20.80 32.56
N ILE A 3 -54.47 -21.59 31.92
CA ILE A 3 -54.23 -22.12 30.57
C ILE A 3 -54.17 -20.98 29.52
N ILE A 4 -55.07 -19.99 29.65
CA ILE A 4 -55.13 -18.83 28.74
C ILE A 4 -53.88 -17.96 28.89
N PHE A 5 -53.39 -17.77 30.12
CA PHE A 5 -52.14 -17.04 30.37
C PHE A 5 -50.93 -17.74 29.74
N LEU A 6 -50.85 -19.07 29.82
CA LEU A 6 -49.77 -19.82 29.20
C LEU A 6 -49.81 -19.67 27.67
N THR A 7 -50.99 -19.74 27.05
CA THR A 7 -51.11 -19.64 25.58
C THR A 7 -50.74 -18.26 25.07
N ILE A 8 -51.15 -17.19 25.77
CA ILE A 8 -50.80 -15.81 25.42
C ILE A 8 -49.28 -15.58 25.57
N PHE A 9 -48.67 -16.12 26.63
CA PHE A 9 -47.24 -15.97 26.86
C PHE A 9 -46.39 -16.74 25.82
N SER A 10 -46.80 -17.97 25.46
CA SER A 10 -46.15 -18.75 24.40
C SER A 10 -46.26 -18.07 23.02
N ALA A 11 -47.43 -17.50 22.71
CA ALA A 11 -47.64 -16.77 21.47
C ALA A 11 -46.77 -15.50 21.39
N GLY A 12 -46.62 -14.77 22.50
CA GLY A 12 -45.72 -13.61 22.61
C GLY A 12 -44.25 -13.98 22.41
N LEU A 13 -43.78 -15.05 23.04
CA LEU A 13 -42.40 -15.54 22.89
C LEU A 13 -42.10 -15.99 21.45
N LEU A 14 -43.04 -16.70 20.80
CA LEU A 14 -42.90 -17.13 19.42
C LEU A 14 -42.90 -15.95 18.44
N TYR A 15 -43.69 -14.90 18.73
CA TYR A 15 -43.71 -13.67 17.95
C TYR A 15 -42.39 -12.90 18.09
N CYS A 16 -41.86 -12.76 19.31
CA CYS A 16 -40.55 -12.16 19.55
C CYS A 16 -39.43 -12.93 18.84
N PHE A 17 -39.41 -14.26 18.92
CA PHE A 17 -38.40 -15.08 18.22
C PHE A 17 -38.45 -14.93 16.69
N LYS A 18 -39.66 -14.90 16.12
CA LYS A 18 -39.84 -14.63 14.68
C LYS A 18 -39.41 -13.22 14.29
N ALA A 19 -39.74 -12.21 15.09
CA ALA A 19 -39.32 -10.83 14.86
C ALA A 19 -37.79 -10.71 14.88
N THR A 20 -37.10 -11.33 15.85
CA THR A 20 -35.63 -11.31 15.94
C THR A 20 -34.98 -12.07 14.77
N MET A 21 -35.54 -13.20 14.34
CA MET A 21 -35.04 -13.96 13.18
C MET A 21 -35.28 -13.22 11.85
N ILE A 22 -36.42 -12.53 11.69
CA ILE A 22 -36.70 -11.70 10.51
C ILE A 22 -35.76 -10.48 10.50
N PHE A 23 -35.52 -9.84 11.65
CA PHE A 23 -34.60 -8.71 11.76
C PHE A 23 -33.15 -9.15 11.51
N ALA A 24 -32.73 -10.31 12.00
CA ALA A 24 -31.41 -10.89 11.71
C ALA A 24 -31.29 -11.27 10.23
N ALA A 25 -32.29 -11.91 9.62
CA ALA A 25 -32.29 -12.25 8.20
C ALA A 25 -32.35 -11.00 7.31
N GLN A 26 -33.09 -9.95 7.70
CA GLN A 26 -33.10 -8.65 7.04
C GLN A 26 -31.76 -7.94 7.18
N LYS A 27 -31.09 -8.01 8.34
CA LYS A 27 -29.75 -7.44 8.54
C LYS A 27 -28.68 -8.21 7.76
N THR A 28 -28.77 -9.52 7.65
CA THR A 28 -27.88 -10.36 6.82
C THR A 28 -28.14 -10.12 5.34
N LYS A 29 -29.41 -10.00 4.91
CA LYS A 29 -29.74 -9.57 3.54
C LYS A 29 -29.29 -8.15 3.28
N GLN A 30 -29.44 -7.21 4.21
CA GLN A 30 -29.00 -5.83 4.06
C GLN A 30 -27.48 -5.74 4.02
N MET A 31 -26.73 -6.52 4.82
CA MET A 31 -25.29 -6.71 4.64
C MET A 31 -24.96 -7.31 3.26
N GLN A 32 -25.68 -8.34 2.80
CA GLN A 32 -25.47 -8.93 1.47
C GLN A 32 -25.92 -8.04 0.30
N THR A 33 -26.80 -7.06 0.54
CA THR A 33 -27.31 -6.11 -0.47
C THR A 33 -26.56 -4.78 -0.42
N ASP A 34 -25.92 -4.42 0.70
CA ASP A 34 -24.88 -3.38 0.76
C ASP A 34 -23.55 -3.93 0.18
N ILE A 35 -23.39 -5.26 0.15
CA ILE A 35 -22.40 -5.99 -0.67
C ILE A 35 -22.83 -6.10 -2.15
N ASN A 36 -24.12 -5.83 -2.49
CA ASN A 36 -24.52 -5.61 -3.88
C ASN A 36 -24.04 -4.23 -4.32
N ILE A 37 -22.84 -4.17 -4.89
CA ILE A 37 -22.60 -3.47 -6.16
C ILE A 37 -22.99 -1.97 -6.09
N ALA A 38 -22.79 -1.32 -4.96
CA ALA A 38 -22.40 0.08 -4.96
C ALA A 38 -20.95 0.13 -5.48
N LYS A 39 -20.82 0.06 -6.81
CA LYS A 39 -19.62 0.33 -7.63
C LYS A 39 -18.29 0.12 -6.89
N LEU A 40 -17.67 -1.04 -7.06
CA LEU A 40 -16.23 -1.17 -6.88
C LEU A 40 -15.58 -0.28 -7.95
N ASP A 41 -15.43 1.02 -7.68
CA ASP A 41 -15.15 2.01 -8.73
C ASP A 41 -13.83 1.75 -9.45
N ARG A 42 -12.87 1.08 -8.79
CA ARG A 42 -11.53 0.79 -9.35
C ARG A 42 -10.96 -0.52 -8.78
N ILE A 43 -10.31 -1.29 -9.66
CA ILE A 43 -9.55 -2.50 -9.29
C ILE A 43 -8.06 -2.13 -9.20
N ALA A 44 -7.32 -2.69 -8.24
CA ALA A 44 -5.86 -2.52 -8.16
C ALA A 44 -5.12 -3.85 -8.15
N LEU A 45 -3.94 -3.88 -8.77
CA LEU A 45 -2.99 -4.98 -8.67
C LEU A 45 -1.90 -4.60 -7.68
N LEU A 46 -1.71 -5.42 -6.65
CA LEU A 46 -0.66 -5.30 -5.65
C LEU A 46 0.43 -6.32 -5.96
N VAL A 47 1.65 -5.85 -6.25
CA VAL A 47 2.78 -6.70 -6.59
C VAL A 47 3.86 -6.62 -5.52
N VAL A 48 4.36 -7.79 -5.12
CA VAL A 48 5.54 -7.93 -4.26
C VAL A 48 6.70 -8.45 -5.11
N GLN A 49 7.79 -7.70 -5.16
CA GLN A 49 9.06 -8.19 -5.70
C GLN A 49 9.78 -9.01 -4.63
N THR A 50 10.11 -10.26 -4.94
CA THR A 50 10.82 -11.16 -4.03
C THR A 50 11.86 -12.01 -4.78
N TYR A 51 12.55 -12.88 -4.06
CA TYR A 51 13.56 -13.80 -4.55
C TYR A 51 13.43 -15.14 -3.83
N HIS A 52 13.79 -16.26 -4.46
CA HIS A 52 13.62 -17.60 -3.89
C HIS A 52 14.24 -17.82 -2.49
N LYS A 53 15.24 -17.01 -2.11
CA LYS A 53 15.89 -17.08 -0.79
C LYS A 53 15.10 -16.41 0.34
N ASN A 54 14.12 -15.57 0.01
CA ASN A 54 13.39 -14.76 0.97
C ASN A 54 12.10 -15.45 1.46
N VAL A 55 12.17 -16.76 1.71
CA VAL A 55 11.00 -17.59 2.07
C VAL A 55 10.24 -17.03 3.28
N GLN A 56 10.96 -16.59 4.32
CA GLN A 56 10.31 -16.02 5.52
C GLN A 56 9.53 -14.73 5.22
N ARG A 57 10.00 -13.91 4.27
CA ARG A 57 9.31 -12.69 3.83
C ARG A 57 8.08 -13.02 2.99
N GLN A 58 8.19 -14.02 2.12
CA GLN A 58 7.06 -14.56 1.35
C GLN A 58 5.97 -15.10 2.28
N ASP A 59 6.34 -15.93 3.26
CA ASP A 59 5.44 -16.49 4.27
C ASP A 59 4.75 -15.41 5.10
N TYR A 60 5.42 -14.28 5.34
CA TYR A 60 4.82 -13.13 6.02
C TYR A 60 3.67 -12.57 5.20
N HIS A 61 3.89 -12.25 3.92
CA HIS A 61 2.83 -11.71 3.06
C HIS A 61 1.65 -12.67 2.89
N LEU A 62 1.94 -13.96 2.68
CA LEU A 62 0.94 -15.02 2.52
C LEU A 62 0.02 -15.12 3.74
N ARG A 63 0.59 -15.08 4.96
CA ARG A 63 -0.18 -15.19 6.20
C ARG A 63 -0.92 -13.91 6.59
N ASN A 64 -0.37 -12.74 6.24
CA ASN A 64 -0.90 -11.45 6.65
C ASN A 64 -1.89 -10.86 5.65
N TRP A 65 -1.43 -10.06 4.68
CA TRP A 65 -2.35 -9.29 3.84
C TRP A 65 -2.92 -10.11 2.67
N ILE A 66 -2.20 -11.10 2.14
CA ILE A 66 -2.69 -11.93 1.01
C ILE A 66 -3.85 -12.83 1.45
N SER A 67 -3.80 -13.37 2.67
CA SER A 67 -4.88 -14.20 3.24
C SER A 67 -6.21 -13.43 3.39
N GLN A 68 -6.16 -12.09 3.42
CA GLN A 68 -7.33 -11.22 3.54
C GLN A 68 -8.00 -10.89 2.20
N LEU A 69 -7.35 -11.19 1.05
CA LEU A 69 -7.88 -10.86 -0.28
C LEU A 69 -9.31 -11.32 -0.57
N PRO A 70 -9.81 -12.48 -0.07
CA PRO A 70 -11.22 -12.86 -0.23
C PRO A 70 -12.21 -11.82 0.32
N SER A 71 -11.81 -11.00 1.29
CA SER A 71 -12.61 -9.90 1.84
C SER A 71 -12.44 -8.57 1.07
N PHE A 72 -11.51 -8.50 0.12
CA PHE A 72 -11.22 -7.33 -0.69
C PHE A 72 -11.18 -7.67 -2.20
N PRO A 73 -12.34 -8.02 -2.81
CA PRO A 73 -12.39 -8.53 -4.18
C PRO A 73 -11.92 -7.54 -5.26
N GLN A 74 -11.76 -6.25 -4.93
CA GLN A 74 -11.17 -5.25 -5.81
C GLN A 74 -9.63 -5.33 -5.92
N PHE A 75 -8.98 -6.19 -5.14
CA PHE A 75 -7.53 -6.36 -5.18
C PHE A 75 -7.13 -7.66 -5.85
N LEU A 76 -6.25 -7.53 -6.84
CA LEU A 76 -5.48 -8.62 -7.39
C LEU A 76 -4.11 -8.60 -6.71
N ALA A 77 -3.48 -9.76 -6.57
CA ALA A 77 -2.15 -9.87 -6.00
C ALA A 77 -1.22 -10.68 -6.89
N ALA A 78 0.04 -10.29 -6.92
CA ALA A 78 1.09 -11.09 -7.53
C ALA A 78 2.40 -11.02 -6.76
N PHE A 79 3.16 -12.11 -6.78
CA PHE A 79 4.59 -12.07 -6.56
C PHE A 79 5.30 -12.01 -7.91
N VAL A 80 6.39 -11.25 -7.99
CA VAL A 80 7.36 -11.36 -9.07
C VAL A 80 8.67 -11.86 -8.50
N SER A 81 9.17 -12.98 -9.05
CA SER A 81 10.28 -13.74 -8.48
C SER A 81 11.08 -14.43 -9.58
N ASP A 82 12.27 -14.93 -9.23
CA ASP A 82 13.10 -15.79 -10.07
C ASP A 82 12.73 -17.28 -9.94
N SER A 83 11.92 -17.65 -8.95
CA SER A 83 11.38 -18.99 -8.77
C SER A 83 9.89 -18.97 -8.43
N PRO A 84 9.16 -20.08 -8.65
CA PRO A 84 7.80 -20.24 -8.14
C PRO A 84 7.76 -20.02 -6.63
N ILE A 85 6.74 -19.30 -6.16
CA ILE A 85 6.44 -19.20 -4.73
C ILE A 85 5.65 -20.45 -4.36
N VAL A 86 6.15 -21.18 -3.37
CA VAL A 86 5.70 -22.52 -3.00
C VAL A 86 4.31 -22.43 -2.39
N ASP A 87 3.26 -22.37 -3.21
CA ASP A 87 1.86 -22.71 -2.86
C ASP A 87 0.83 -22.52 -4.00
N GLU A 88 1.21 -21.95 -5.14
CA GLU A 88 0.27 -21.66 -6.25
C GLU A 88 -0.30 -22.94 -6.92
N VAL A 89 0.43 -24.06 -6.90
CA VAL A 89 0.05 -25.30 -7.62
C VAL A 89 -0.91 -26.18 -6.81
N LYS A 90 -1.03 -25.97 -5.49
CA LYS A 90 -1.85 -26.82 -4.58
C LYS A 90 -3.10 -26.13 -4.03
N SER A 91 -3.16 -24.81 -4.09
CA SER A 91 -4.27 -24.02 -3.55
C SER A 91 -4.88 -23.24 -4.70
N ASN A 92 -6.20 -23.06 -4.74
CA ASN A 92 -6.84 -22.06 -5.59
C ASN A 92 -6.36 -20.67 -5.13
N ALA A 93 -5.11 -20.33 -5.45
CA ALA A 93 -4.39 -19.24 -4.83
C ALA A 93 -5.05 -17.91 -5.21
N THR A 94 -5.20 -17.03 -4.22
CA THR A 94 -5.74 -15.68 -4.38
C THR A 94 -4.72 -14.73 -5.03
N TYR A 95 -3.56 -15.23 -5.46
CA TYR A 95 -2.46 -14.49 -6.04
C TYR A 95 -1.82 -15.24 -7.20
N LYS A 96 -1.04 -14.52 -8.02
CA LYS A 96 -0.27 -15.05 -9.15
C LYS A 96 1.24 -15.01 -8.86
N THR A 97 2.01 -16.02 -9.27
CA THR A 97 3.48 -15.87 -9.39
C THR A 97 3.87 -15.52 -10.82
N LEU A 98 4.62 -14.44 -10.96
CA LEU A 98 5.24 -13.98 -12.21
C LEU A 98 6.70 -14.39 -12.18
N LEU A 99 7.08 -15.30 -13.07
CA LEU A 99 8.44 -15.79 -13.18
C LEU A 99 9.22 -14.92 -14.17
N VAL A 100 10.36 -14.41 -13.73
CA VAL A 100 11.36 -13.84 -14.63
C VAL A 100 12.28 -14.98 -15.09
N PRO A 101 12.35 -15.29 -16.40
CA PRO A 101 13.24 -16.34 -16.89
C PRO A 101 14.71 -16.06 -16.56
N GLU A 102 15.46 -17.05 -16.09
CA GLU A 102 16.88 -16.89 -15.75
C GLU A 102 17.72 -16.35 -16.92
N GLN A 103 17.38 -16.76 -18.14
CA GLN A 103 18.04 -16.33 -19.38
C GLN A 103 17.95 -14.81 -19.59
N GLU A 104 16.85 -14.18 -19.17
CA GLU A 104 16.67 -12.73 -19.27
C GLU A 104 17.65 -11.98 -18.37
N TYR A 105 17.99 -12.54 -17.20
CA TYR A 105 19.04 -11.98 -16.35
C TYR A 105 20.38 -12.00 -17.07
N VAL A 106 20.75 -13.13 -17.70
CA VAL A 106 22.01 -13.25 -18.45
C VAL A 106 22.07 -12.24 -19.59
N ILE A 107 21.02 -12.14 -20.40
CA ILE A 107 20.96 -11.23 -21.56
C ILE A 107 21.11 -9.77 -21.11
N ARG A 108 20.36 -9.37 -20.07
CA ARG A 108 20.31 -7.97 -19.65
C ARG A 108 21.46 -7.54 -18.76
N ASP A 109 22.09 -8.46 -18.04
CA ASP A 109 23.25 -8.14 -17.21
C ASP A 109 24.33 -7.46 -18.08
N HIS A 110 24.60 -7.98 -19.29
CA HIS A 110 25.58 -7.41 -20.22
C HIS A 110 25.28 -5.99 -20.71
N LEU A 111 24.04 -5.50 -20.57
CA LEU A 111 23.63 -4.18 -21.05
C LEU A 111 23.94 -3.05 -20.06
N PHE A 112 24.20 -3.39 -18.79
CA PHE A 112 24.57 -2.40 -17.79
C PHE A 112 26.10 -2.27 -17.69
N ASN A 113 26.59 -1.03 -17.80
CA ASN A 113 28.02 -0.70 -17.77
C ASN A 113 28.69 -1.28 -16.52
N ASN A 114 29.86 -1.93 -16.70
CA ASN A 114 30.57 -2.70 -15.67
C ASN A 114 31.02 -1.86 -14.45
N SER A 115 30.91 -0.53 -14.50
CA SER A 115 31.34 0.39 -13.45
C SER A 115 30.29 0.70 -12.37
N PHE A 116 29.05 0.22 -12.50
CA PHE A 116 27.99 0.55 -11.54
C PHE A 116 27.96 -0.46 -10.36
N PRO A 117 28.28 -0.04 -9.11
CA PRO A 117 27.99 -0.88 -7.94
C PRO A 117 26.47 -1.05 -7.89
N PHE A 118 25.95 -2.26 -7.66
CA PHE A 118 24.50 -2.59 -7.70
C PHE A 118 23.89 -2.97 -9.07
N ARG A 119 24.69 -3.25 -10.10
CA ARG A 119 24.20 -3.77 -11.40
C ARG A 119 23.15 -4.88 -11.28
N LYS A 120 23.39 -5.92 -10.48
CA LYS A 120 22.44 -7.04 -10.32
C LYS A 120 21.07 -6.60 -9.77
N VAL A 121 21.06 -5.61 -8.88
CA VAL A 121 19.83 -5.04 -8.31
C VAL A 121 19.06 -4.29 -9.39
N GLN A 122 19.76 -3.51 -10.24
CA GLN A 122 19.13 -2.81 -11.37
C GLN A 122 18.59 -3.77 -12.43
N THR A 123 19.38 -4.78 -12.83
CA THR A 123 18.93 -5.83 -13.76
C THR A 123 17.68 -6.51 -13.23
N SER A 124 17.68 -6.88 -11.96
CA SER A 124 16.52 -7.49 -11.29
C SER A 124 15.31 -6.56 -11.27
N PHE A 125 15.50 -5.30 -10.88
CA PHE A 125 14.42 -4.31 -10.88
C PHE A 125 13.79 -4.17 -12.27
N ILE A 126 14.60 -3.97 -13.32
CA ILE A 126 14.11 -3.80 -14.69
C ILE A 126 13.36 -5.02 -15.18
N LEU A 127 13.87 -6.22 -14.92
CA LEU A 127 13.22 -7.44 -15.37
C LEU A 127 11.91 -7.68 -14.65
N THR A 128 11.94 -7.60 -13.32
CA THR A 128 10.75 -7.83 -12.48
C THR A 128 9.71 -6.75 -12.73
N PHE A 129 10.10 -5.49 -12.93
CA PHE A 129 9.18 -4.41 -13.21
C PHE A 129 8.54 -4.56 -14.60
N ASN A 130 9.30 -4.96 -15.64
CA ASN A 130 8.74 -5.27 -16.96
C ASN A 130 7.66 -6.37 -16.87
N GLN A 131 7.97 -7.49 -16.21
CA GLN A 131 7.02 -8.59 -16.06
C GLN A 131 5.78 -8.18 -15.28
N SER A 132 5.97 -7.39 -14.21
CA SER A 132 4.87 -6.85 -13.41
C SER A 132 3.94 -5.96 -14.25
N LEU A 133 4.48 -5.07 -15.08
CA LEU A 133 3.70 -4.21 -15.96
C LEU A 133 2.97 -5.00 -17.04
N ARG A 134 3.61 -6.00 -17.66
CA ARG A 134 2.96 -6.86 -18.66
C ARG A 134 1.78 -7.62 -18.08
N TYR A 135 1.96 -8.18 -16.88
CA TYR A 135 0.85 -8.85 -16.19
C TYR A 135 -0.25 -7.84 -15.82
N PHE A 136 0.09 -6.70 -15.23
CA PHE A 136 -0.87 -5.63 -14.92
C PHE A 136 -1.73 -5.25 -16.14
N LEU A 137 -1.11 -5.06 -17.30
CA LEU A 137 -1.79 -4.71 -18.54
C LEU A 137 -2.62 -5.86 -19.14
N SER A 138 -2.44 -7.11 -18.68
CA SER A 138 -3.31 -8.24 -19.02
C SER A 138 -4.55 -8.37 -18.12
N THR A 139 -4.56 -7.66 -16.98
CA THR A 139 -5.68 -7.66 -16.01
C THR A 139 -6.62 -6.47 -16.24
N PRO A 140 -7.85 -6.46 -15.66
CA PRO A 140 -8.72 -5.28 -15.70
C PRO A 140 -8.31 -4.17 -14.72
N ALA A 141 -7.24 -4.34 -13.93
CA ALA A 141 -6.84 -3.40 -12.88
C ALA A 141 -6.55 -1.99 -13.43
N ASP A 142 -6.98 -0.98 -12.68
CA ASP A 142 -6.79 0.44 -13.01
C ASP A 142 -5.51 1.01 -12.40
N TYR A 143 -5.10 0.50 -11.23
CA TYR A 143 -3.88 0.91 -10.54
C TYR A 143 -2.94 -0.27 -10.32
N PHE A 144 -1.65 0.01 -10.43
CA PHE A 144 -0.54 -0.90 -10.17
C PHE A 144 0.21 -0.41 -8.93
N PHE A 145 0.31 -1.22 -7.89
CA PHE A 145 1.17 -0.98 -6.74
C PHE A 145 2.30 -2.00 -6.74
N ARG A 146 3.53 -1.57 -6.46
CA ARG A 146 4.69 -2.46 -6.37
C ARG A 146 5.51 -2.15 -5.15
N ILE A 147 5.77 -3.16 -4.33
CA ILE A 147 6.59 -3.08 -3.11
C ILE A 147 7.68 -4.15 -3.15
N ASP A 148 8.75 -3.97 -2.38
CA ASP A 148 9.73 -5.02 -2.14
C ASP A 148 9.23 -5.96 -1.03
N ASP A 149 9.81 -7.15 -0.92
CA ASP A 149 9.37 -8.18 0.02
C ASP A 149 9.70 -7.91 1.49
N ASP A 150 10.36 -6.80 1.81
CA ASP A 150 10.48 -6.29 3.18
C ASP A 150 9.45 -5.22 3.55
N GLY A 151 8.62 -4.83 2.60
CA GLY A 151 7.43 -4.04 2.88
C GLY A 151 6.20 -4.89 3.16
N SER A 152 5.06 -4.29 3.46
CA SER A 152 3.75 -4.96 3.47
C SER A 152 2.62 -3.95 3.23
N TYR A 153 1.42 -4.46 2.97
CA TYR A 153 0.22 -3.67 2.77
C TYR A 153 -0.79 -3.83 3.91
N TYR A 154 -1.49 -2.75 4.23
CA TYR A 154 -2.72 -2.78 5.01
C TYR A 154 -3.92 -2.48 4.11
N LEU A 155 -4.61 -3.53 3.66
CA LEU A 155 -5.64 -3.48 2.62
C LEU A 155 -6.79 -2.48 2.87
N PRO A 156 -7.31 -2.30 4.09
CA PRO A 156 -8.33 -1.27 4.34
C PRO A 156 -7.87 0.14 3.94
N ASN A 157 -6.61 0.48 4.23
CA ASN A 157 -6.07 1.80 3.90
C ASN A 157 -5.67 1.90 2.41
N VAL A 158 -5.29 0.79 1.76
CA VAL A 158 -5.13 0.77 0.28
C VAL A 158 -6.46 1.12 -0.39
N GLN A 159 -7.57 0.56 0.10
CA GLN A 159 -8.90 0.84 -0.44
C GLN A 159 -9.28 2.31 -0.24
N LYS A 160 -8.97 2.88 0.93
CA LYS A 160 -9.14 4.31 1.21
C LYS A 160 -8.34 5.16 0.23
N ALA A 161 -7.06 4.85 0.02
CA ALA A 161 -6.18 5.59 -0.89
C ALA A 161 -6.72 5.62 -2.33
N ILE A 162 -7.20 4.48 -2.85
CA ILE A 162 -7.81 4.39 -4.19
C ILE A 162 -9.08 5.23 -4.28
N ARG A 163 -9.92 5.25 -3.23
CA ARG A 163 -11.11 6.11 -3.18
C ARG A 163 -10.73 7.59 -3.20
N GLU A 164 -9.66 7.99 -2.51
CA GLU A 164 -9.19 9.38 -2.56
C GLU A 164 -8.70 9.78 -3.95
N LEU A 165 -7.98 8.90 -4.66
CA LEU A 165 -7.60 9.16 -6.05
C LEU A 165 -8.83 9.38 -6.95
N SER A 166 -9.88 8.58 -6.77
CA SER A 166 -11.16 8.79 -7.48
C SER A 166 -11.82 10.12 -7.13
N ARG A 167 -11.78 10.56 -5.86
CA ARG A 167 -12.32 11.88 -5.44
C ARG A 167 -11.52 13.04 -6.04
N GLN A 168 -10.22 12.87 -6.26
CA GLN A 168 -9.37 13.82 -6.98
C GLN A 168 -9.65 13.86 -8.49
N LYS A 169 -10.63 13.08 -8.99
CA LYS A 169 -11.02 12.99 -10.41
C LYS A 169 -9.89 12.49 -11.31
N ILE A 170 -8.96 11.73 -10.76
CA ILE A 170 -7.92 11.03 -11.53
C ILE A 170 -8.60 9.87 -12.27
N ASP A 171 -8.51 9.88 -13.60
CA ASP A 171 -8.91 8.75 -14.44
C ASP A 171 -7.69 7.91 -14.81
N PRO A 172 -7.46 6.76 -14.18
CA PRO A 172 -6.26 5.94 -14.39
C PRO A 172 -6.10 5.40 -15.82
N ARG A 173 -7.16 5.47 -16.65
CA ARG A 173 -7.11 5.06 -18.06
C ARG A 173 -6.73 6.20 -19.01
N ARG A 174 -6.69 7.44 -18.51
CA ARG A 174 -6.36 8.63 -19.31
C ARG A 174 -5.17 9.38 -18.72
N ASP A 175 -5.15 9.53 -17.41
CA ASP A 175 -4.21 10.36 -16.68
C ASP A 175 -2.98 9.52 -16.33
N ARG A 176 -1.82 9.92 -16.87
CA ARG A 176 -0.53 9.24 -16.64
C ARG A 176 0.05 9.72 -15.31
N ILE A 177 -0.14 8.94 -14.26
CA ILE A 177 0.41 9.25 -12.93
C ILE A 177 1.30 8.14 -12.39
N ILE A 178 2.30 8.56 -11.61
CA ILE A 178 3.11 7.74 -10.71
C ILE A 178 3.20 8.46 -9.35
N ARG A 179 2.90 7.77 -8.25
CA ARG A 179 2.94 8.33 -6.89
C ARG A 179 3.64 7.35 -5.95
N GLY A 180 4.34 7.83 -4.95
CA GLY A 180 4.95 6.97 -3.92
C GLY A 180 5.37 7.80 -2.71
N THR A 181 6.36 7.32 -1.97
CA THR A 181 7.06 8.17 -1.01
C THR A 181 8.11 8.99 -1.76
N CYS A 182 8.03 10.32 -1.69
CA CYS A 182 9.13 11.17 -2.10
C CYS A 182 10.21 11.15 -1.02
N CYS A 183 11.45 10.88 -1.43
CA CYS A 183 12.66 10.98 -0.63
C CYS A 183 13.60 12.06 -1.20
N PHE A 184 14.35 12.76 -0.33
CA PHE A 184 15.31 13.78 -0.72
C PHE A 184 16.70 13.50 -0.13
N TRP A 185 17.72 13.42 -0.98
CA TRP A 185 19.11 13.22 -0.57
C TRP A 185 20.08 13.97 -1.47
N GLN A 186 21.02 14.71 -0.87
CA GLN A 186 22.09 15.42 -1.58
C GLN A 186 21.61 16.26 -2.79
N GLY A 187 20.45 16.93 -2.67
CA GLY A 187 19.91 17.79 -3.73
C GLY A 187 19.05 17.09 -4.76
N ALA A 188 18.83 15.77 -4.65
CA ALA A 188 17.99 14.99 -5.55
C ALA A 188 16.73 14.47 -4.86
N HIS A 189 15.60 14.56 -5.56
CA HIS A 189 14.35 13.89 -5.22
C HIS A 189 14.33 12.50 -5.87
N PHE A 190 13.78 11.49 -5.19
CA PHE A 190 13.66 10.12 -5.71
C PHE A 190 12.55 9.33 -5.01
N PHE A 191 11.99 8.32 -5.68
CA PHE A 191 10.96 7.47 -5.07
C PHE A 191 11.63 6.55 -4.06
N GLY A 192 11.20 6.53 -2.80
CA GLY A 192 11.80 5.63 -1.81
C GLY A 192 11.67 4.16 -2.22
N GLY A 193 12.80 3.49 -2.45
CA GLY A 193 12.85 2.03 -2.66
C GLY A 193 12.33 1.28 -1.46
N GLY A 194 11.74 0.11 -1.68
CA GLY A 194 11.11 -0.69 -0.63
C GLY A 194 9.69 -0.28 -0.23
N ASN A 195 9.29 0.97 -0.45
CA ASN A 195 8.17 1.57 0.28
C ASN A 195 6.82 1.50 -0.41
N SER A 196 6.77 0.93 -1.62
CA SER A 196 5.66 0.99 -2.56
C SER A 196 5.56 2.28 -3.36
N PHE A 197 5.25 2.13 -4.65
CA PHE A 197 4.75 3.19 -5.50
C PHE A 197 3.53 2.69 -6.26
N LEU A 198 2.67 3.62 -6.65
CA LEU A 198 1.51 3.39 -7.49
C LEU A 198 1.74 3.96 -8.90
N MET A 199 1.21 3.28 -9.90
CA MET A 199 1.17 3.74 -11.27
C MET A 199 -0.24 3.55 -11.84
N SER A 200 -0.73 4.53 -12.58
CA SER A 200 -1.97 4.42 -13.36
C SER A 200 -1.82 3.46 -14.54
N ARG A 201 -2.93 2.91 -15.03
CA ARG A 201 -2.94 2.11 -16.26
C ARG A 201 -2.39 2.87 -17.48
N ALA A 202 -2.79 4.12 -17.67
CA ALA A 202 -2.30 4.96 -18.77
C ALA A 202 -0.78 5.15 -18.71
N ALA A 203 -0.20 5.33 -17.51
CA ALA A 203 1.24 5.44 -17.33
C ALA A 203 1.95 4.12 -17.67
N ALA A 204 1.40 2.96 -17.26
CA ALA A 204 1.95 1.65 -17.61
C ALA A 204 1.89 1.37 -19.12
N GLU A 205 0.77 1.70 -19.78
CA GLU A 205 0.61 1.57 -21.25
C GLU A 205 1.56 2.47 -22.03
N ASP A 206 1.87 3.66 -21.51
CA ASP A 206 2.83 4.58 -22.11
C ASP A 206 4.28 4.13 -21.89
N LEU A 207 4.61 3.62 -20.69
CA LEU A 207 5.94 3.13 -20.36
C LEU A 207 6.27 1.84 -21.11
N ILE A 208 5.33 0.89 -21.22
CA ILE A 208 5.62 -0.42 -21.83
C ILE A 208 6.05 -0.32 -23.31
N LYS A 209 5.58 0.72 -24.02
CA LYS A 209 5.92 1.00 -25.42
C LYS A 209 7.39 1.36 -25.64
N VAL A 210 8.04 1.90 -24.61
CA VAL A 210 9.43 2.36 -24.64
C VAL A 210 10.29 1.66 -23.59
N TYR A 211 9.77 0.58 -22.99
CA TYR A 211 10.34 0.01 -21.77
C TYR A 211 11.80 -0.41 -21.93
N ASP A 212 12.14 -1.02 -23.06
CA ASP A 212 13.49 -1.48 -23.31
C ASP A 212 14.46 -0.30 -23.47
N GLU A 213 14.12 0.71 -24.28
CA GLU A 213 14.92 1.95 -24.40
C GLU A 213 15.06 2.66 -23.05
N TRP A 214 13.96 2.83 -22.32
CA TRP A 214 13.98 3.46 -21.00
C TRP A 214 14.82 2.65 -20.01
N GLY A 215 14.67 1.33 -19.97
CA GLY A 215 15.37 0.46 -19.02
C GLY A 215 16.86 0.28 -19.32
N TYR A 216 17.28 0.37 -20.58
CA TYR A 216 18.69 0.30 -20.96
C TYR A 216 19.49 1.55 -20.62
N ASN A 217 18.82 2.69 -20.44
CA ASN A 217 19.46 3.95 -20.09
C ASN A 217 19.59 4.18 -18.57
N ILE A 218 19.37 3.15 -17.73
CA ILE A 218 19.61 3.25 -16.29
C ILE A 218 21.10 3.42 -16.02
N ASP A 219 21.45 4.57 -15.44
CA ASP A 219 22.80 4.94 -15.02
C ASP A 219 22.87 5.33 -13.53
N THR A 220 21.73 5.29 -12.83
CA THR A 220 21.56 5.66 -11.42
C THR A 220 20.72 4.61 -10.67
N PRO A 221 20.69 4.60 -9.33
CA PRO A 221 19.84 3.65 -8.60
C PRO A 221 18.38 3.71 -9.06
N CYS A 222 17.67 2.58 -9.14
CA CYS A 222 16.35 2.48 -9.77
C CYS A 222 15.33 3.48 -9.21
N ASP A 223 15.35 3.68 -7.90
CA ASP A 223 14.55 4.63 -7.14
C ASP A 223 14.72 6.09 -7.62
N VAL A 224 15.97 6.46 -7.93
CA VAL A 224 16.34 7.74 -8.53
C VAL A 224 15.91 7.77 -9.99
N TYR A 225 16.14 6.68 -10.72
CA TYR A 225 15.82 6.61 -12.14
C TYR A 225 14.33 6.70 -12.44
N LEU A 226 13.47 6.21 -11.53
CA LEU A 226 12.01 6.35 -11.62
C LEU A 226 11.56 7.81 -11.74
N MET A 227 12.36 8.78 -11.29
CA MET A 227 12.07 10.21 -11.46
C MET A 227 11.99 10.66 -12.92
N THR A 228 12.67 9.96 -13.83
CA THR A 228 12.58 10.24 -15.26
C THR A 228 11.14 10.08 -15.78
N LEU A 229 10.33 9.27 -15.11
CA LEU A 229 8.93 9.06 -15.45
C LEU A 229 8.04 10.26 -15.15
N LEU A 230 8.34 11.08 -14.14
CA LEU A 230 7.58 12.30 -13.87
C LEU A 230 7.63 13.25 -15.08
N LYS A 231 8.83 13.48 -15.64
CA LYS A 231 9.01 14.27 -16.85
C LYS A 231 8.26 13.65 -18.04
N ARG A 232 8.35 12.33 -18.21
CA ARG A 232 7.66 11.60 -19.29
C ARG A 232 6.14 11.75 -19.21
N PHE A 233 5.60 11.74 -18.00
CA PHE A 233 4.16 11.84 -17.76
C PHE A 233 3.66 13.29 -17.66
N ASN A 234 4.55 14.28 -17.84
CA ASN A 234 4.25 15.69 -17.66
C ASN A 234 3.70 16.00 -16.26
N ASP A 235 4.36 15.43 -15.26
CA ASP A 235 4.03 15.58 -13.85
C ASP A 235 5.17 16.26 -13.07
N THR A 236 4.90 16.62 -11.84
CA THR A 236 5.78 17.45 -10.99
C THR A 236 6.18 16.71 -9.72
N VAL A 237 7.23 17.19 -9.06
CA VAL A 237 7.70 16.62 -7.79
C VAL A 237 6.63 16.82 -6.70
N GLU A 238 5.88 17.92 -6.76
CA GLU A 238 4.74 18.28 -5.90
C GLU A 238 3.69 17.18 -5.84
N ASN A 239 3.47 16.52 -6.97
CA ASN A 239 2.51 15.46 -7.09
C ASN A 239 3.12 14.08 -6.85
N MET A 240 4.41 13.95 -6.59
CA MET A 240 5.06 12.66 -6.48
C MET A 240 4.60 11.86 -5.25
N THR A 241 4.23 12.56 -4.17
CA THR A 241 3.90 11.94 -2.89
C THR A 241 2.45 11.44 -2.86
N ILE A 242 2.25 10.21 -2.39
CA ILE A 242 0.94 9.75 -1.89
C ILE A 242 1.05 9.47 -0.39
N GLY A 243 0.16 10.08 0.39
CA GLY A 243 0.07 9.82 1.83
C GLY A 243 -0.31 8.37 2.12
N GLY A 244 0.23 7.81 3.18
CA GLY A 244 0.01 6.41 3.59
C GLY A 244 1.12 5.44 3.15
N VAL A 245 2.16 5.93 2.49
CA VAL A 245 3.37 5.19 2.13
C VAL A 245 4.52 5.71 3.00
N THR A 246 5.36 4.82 3.56
CA THR A 246 6.45 5.19 4.48
C THR A 246 7.76 4.49 4.13
N ALA A 247 8.89 5.16 4.43
CA ALA A 247 10.25 4.61 4.41
C ALA A 247 10.66 3.88 5.69
N GLY A 248 9.68 3.56 6.54
CA GLY A 248 9.94 3.10 7.89
C GLY A 248 10.25 4.27 8.82
N PHE A 249 10.56 3.94 10.08
CA PHE A 249 10.79 4.90 11.14
C PHE A 249 12.08 4.58 11.90
N THR A 250 12.49 5.48 12.79
CA THR A 250 13.56 5.19 13.74
C THR A 250 13.10 4.14 14.78
N ASN A 251 14.03 3.37 15.34
CA ASN A 251 13.74 2.34 16.36
C ASN A 251 12.83 2.84 17.51
N ASP A 252 13.07 4.05 17.99
CA ASP A 252 12.29 4.67 19.08
C ASP A 252 10.80 4.77 18.75
N PHE A 253 10.43 4.99 17.48
CA PHE A 253 9.03 5.05 17.08
C PHE A 253 8.33 3.72 17.31
N TYR A 254 8.97 2.60 16.94
CA TYR A 254 8.38 1.27 17.08
C TYR A 254 8.18 0.91 18.56
N GLU A 255 9.14 1.28 19.42
CA GLU A 255 9.00 1.12 20.87
C GLU A 255 7.80 1.92 21.41
N ILE A 256 7.71 3.19 21.04
CA ILE A 256 6.64 4.11 21.46
C ILE A 256 5.29 3.58 20.99
N ALA A 257 5.20 3.16 19.72
CA ALA A 257 3.98 2.69 19.10
C ALA A 257 3.49 1.38 19.73
N ALA A 258 4.39 0.44 20.00
CA ALA A 258 4.04 -0.83 20.63
C ALA A 258 3.53 -0.65 22.07
N LYS A 259 4.02 0.38 22.79
CA LYS A 259 3.60 0.69 24.17
C LYS A 259 2.45 1.71 24.27
N GLY A 260 2.08 2.36 23.16
CA GLY A 260 1.10 3.45 23.15
C GLY A 260 1.57 4.72 23.87
N GLU A 261 2.89 4.93 23.99
CA GLU A 261 3.50 6.05 24.73
C GLU A 261 3.63 7.31 23.85
N TRP A 262 2.57 7.70 23.17
CA TRP A 262 2.59 8.75 22.12
C TRP A 262 3.11 10.10 22.59
N ASN A 263 3.00 10.39 23.89
CA ASN A 263 3.55 11.59 24.52
C ASN A 263 5.10 11.66 24.49
N ARG A 264 5.79 10.57 24.15
CA ARG A 264 7.24 10.54 23.92
C ARG A 264 7.65 11.07 22.54
N LEU A 265 6.71 11.19 21.60
CA LEU A 265 7.00 11.75 20.28
C LEU A 265 7.18 13.27 20.37
N GLU A 266 7.99 13.81 19.48
CA GLU A 266 8.14 15.26 19.35
C GLU A 266 6.84 15.93 18.87
N THR A 267 6.72 17.23 19.13
CA THR A 267 5.59 18.01 18.61
C THR A 267 5.78 18.25 17.12
N CYS A 268 4.72 18.06 16.34
CA CYS A 268 4.77 18.34 14.91
C CYS A 268 5.10 19.82 14.64
N PRO A 269 5.99 20.12 13.69
CA PRO A 269 6.24 21.51 13.29
C PRO A 269 4.95 22.22 12.86
N THR A 270 4.88 23.51 13.13
CA THR A 270 3.68 24.31 12.84
C THR A 270 3.72 24.92 11.43
N SER A 271 4.91 25.07 10.85
CA SER A 271 5.12 25.47 9.46
C SER A 271 5.37 24.25 8.57
N ASN A 272 4.84 24.29 7.34
CA ASN A 272 5.28 23.36 6.30
C ASN A 272 6.79 23.47 6.10
N PHE A 273 7.41 22.35 5.75
CA PHE A 273 8.82 22.36 5.41
C PHE A 273 9.06 23.20 4.16
N PRO A 274 10.23 23.87 4.05
CA PRO A 274 10.55 24.63 2.86
C PRO A 274 10.42 23.75 1.61
N GLY A 275 9.91 24.34 0.52
CA GLY A 275 9.61 23.65 -0.73
C GLY A 275 10.84 23.17 -1.52
N ASP A 276 12.03 23.31 -0.94
CA ASP A 276 13.28 22.74 -1.48
C ASP A 276 13.44 21.24 -1.16
N ARG A 277 12.52 20.68 -0.37
CA ARG A 277 12.45 19.25 -0.01
C ARG A 277 11.21 18.59 -0.61
N CYS A 278 11.16 17.26 -0.45
CA CYS A 278 10.00 16.47 -0.82
C CYS A 278 8.68 17.11 -0.37
N PRO A 279 7.83 17.47 -1.33
CA PRO A 279 6.55 18.07 -1.07
C PRO A 279 5.64 16.99 -0.46
N GLY A 280 4.98 17.35 0.63
CA GLY A 280 4.16 16.41 1.37
C GLY A 280 3.67 17.02 2.66
N ALA A 281 2.35 17.08 2.79
CA ALA A 281 1.68 17.37 4.03
C ALA A 281 2.06 16.35 5.10
N PHE A 282 1.88 16.71 6.36
CA PHE A 282 1.84 15.74 7.44
C PHE A 282 0.86 14.62 7.09
N HIS A 283 1.31 13.38 7.11
CA HIS A 283 0.47 12.23 6.86
C HIS A 283 0.15 11.54 8.18
N ARG A 284 -1.11 11.13 8.37
CA ARG A 284 -1.47 10.42 9.60
C ARG A 284 -0.90 9.02 9.58
N VAL A 285 -0.29 8.61 10.68
CA VAL A 285 0.25 7.24 10.81
C VAL A 285 -0.87 6.21 10.68
N ARG A 286 -2.07 6.48 11.22
CA ARG A 286 -3.23 5.59 11.09
C ARG A 286 -3.72 5.36 9.65
N ASP A 287 -3.34 6.24 8.71
CA ASP A 287 -3.72 6.14 7.30
C ASP A 287 -2.67 5.39 6.46
N MET A 288 -1.61 4.88 7.10
CA MET A 288 -0.60 4.09 6.42
C MET A 288 -1.20 2.82 5.82
N PHE A 289 -0.93 2.60 4.54
CA PHE A 289 -1.31 1.42 3.79
C PHE A 289 -0.12 0.64 3.25
N SER A 290 1.06 1.24 3.20
CA SER A 290 2.31 0.60 2.81
C SER A 290 3.40 0.98 3.81
N PHE A 291 4.09 -0.01 4.33
CA PHE A 291 5.16 0.19 5.31
C PHE A 291 6.33 -0.74 5.05
N HIS A 292 7.53 -0.24 5.35
CA HIS A 292 8.79 -0.94 5.18
C HIS A 292 9.28 -1.54 6.51
N HIS A 293 10.09 -2.58 6.44
CA HIS A 293 10.62 -3.32 7.58
C HIS A 293 9.51 -3.82 8.52
N PHE A 294 8.61 -4.65 7.99
CA PHE A 294 7.50 -5.17 8.80
C PHE A 294 7.94 -5.90 10.09
N TRP A 295 9.19 -6.38 10.14
CA TRP A 295 9.74 -7.09 11.31
C TRP A 295 10.17 -6.18 12.46
N ASP A 296 10.24 -4.86 12.28
CA ASP A 296 10.71 -3.94 13.35
C ASP A 296 9.79 -4.01 14.59
N PHE A 297 8.53 -4.43 14.42
CA PHE A 297 7.60 -4.70 15.52
C PHE A 297 7.72 -6.09 16.16
N ASN A 298 8.43 -7.04 15.54
CA ASN A 298 8.55 -8.41 16.06
C ASN A 298 9.20 -8.45 17.44
N GLN A 299 10.16 -7.55 17.70
CA GLN A 299 10.82 -7.41 19.00
C GLN A 299 9.88 -6.98 20.13
N TYR A 300 8.70 -6.44 19.78
CA TYR A 300 7.66 -6.02 20.72
C TYR A 300 6.43 -6.94 20.70
N HIS A 301 6.56 -8.13 20.11
CA HIS A 301 5.49 -9.13 20.01
C HIS A 301 4.20 -8.59 19.37
N THR A 302 4.32 -7.69 18.39
CA THR A 302 3.19 -7.17 17.62
C THR A 302 3.56 -6.99 16.14
N SER A 303 2.63 -6.48 15.34
CA SER A 303 2.80 -6.16 13.92
C SER A 303 2.14 -4.83 13.56
N TRP A 304 2.51 -4.28 12.42
CA TRP A 304 1.85 -3.10 11.85
C TRP A 304 0.34 -3.34 11.67
N GLU A 305 -0.04 -4.50 11.13
CA GLU A 305 -1.42 -4.86 10.85
C GLU A 305 -2.26 -4.93 12.14
N GLU A 306 -1.71 -5.47 13.23
CA GLU A 306 -2.36 -5.50 14.55
C GLU A 306 -2.57 -4.10 15.11
N LEU A 307 -1.54 -3.26 15.10
CA LEU A 307 -1.62 -1.88 15.63
C LEU A 307 -2.61 -1.02 14.82
N LEU A 308 -2.61 -1.15 13.50
CA LEU A 308 -3.56 -0.46 12.62
C LEU A 308 -4.99 -0.97 12.83
N LYS A 309 -5.18 -2.29 12.92
CA LYS A 309 -6.50 -2.91 13.12
C LYS A 309 -7.12 -2.57 14.47
N ASN A 310 -6.32 -2.50 15.52
CA ASN A 310 -6.81 -2.20 16.88
C ASN A 310 -7.08 -0.70 17.09
N GLY A 311 -6.79 0.15 16.09
CA GLY A 311 -6.97 1.60 16.22
C GLY A 311 -6.04 2.22 17.26
N THR A 312 -4.88 1.60 17.51
CA THR A 312 -3.94 2.04 18.56
C THR A 312 -3.29 3.39 18.25
N PHE A 313 -3.20 3.76 16.96
CA PHE A 313 -2.66 5.03 16.50
C PHE A 313 -3.67 6.18 16.66
N PRO A 314 -3.38 7.20 17.49
CA PRO A 314 -4.21 8.39 17.62
C PRO A 314 -4.28 9.21 16.33
N ASP A 315 -5.39 9.92 16.15
CA ASP A 315 -5.62 10.84 15.03
C ASP A 315 -4.62 12.00 14.99
N THR A 316 -3.98 12.27 16.13
CA THR A 316 -2.99 13.32 16.31
C THR A 316 -1.56 12.88 15.99
N VAL A 317 -1.31 11.61 15.65
CA VAL A 317 0.03 11.12 15.29
C VAL A 317 0.23 11.19 13.79
N PHE A 318 1.24 11.96 13.39
CA PHE A 318 1.60 12.19 11.99
C PHE A 318 3.03 11.76 11.72
N TYR A 319 3.36 11.68 10.44
CA TYR A 319 4.72 11.52 9.97
C TYR A 319 5.03 12.49 8.83
N HIS A 320 6.31 12.84 8.71
CA HIS A 320 6.82 13.76 7.70
C HIS A 320 8.30 13.51 7.39
N ARG A 321 8.87 14.28 6.44
CA ARG A 321 10.29 14.23 6.05
C ARG A 321 10.80 12.79 5.82
N CYS A 322 10.08 12.04 4.99
CA CYS A 322 10.43 10.67 4.64
C CYS A 322 11.62 10.63 3.67
N ASN A 323 12.83 10.86 4.17
CA ASN A 323 14.05 10.62 3.42
C ASN A 323 14.35 9.12 3.43
N TRP A 324 15.40 8.70 4.15
CA TRP A 324 15.68 7.29 4.41
C TRP A 324 14.78 6.68 5.50
N MET A 325 14.20 7.53 6.34
CA MET A 325 13.22 7.20 7.38
C MET A 325 12.25 8.37 7.49
N CYS A 326 11.03 8.10 7.93
CA CYS A 326 10.05 9.12 8.28
C CYS A 326 10.21 9.55 9.74
N HIS A 327 9.96 10.83 10.00
CA HIS A 327 9.89 11.39 11.35
C HIS A 327 8.44 11.38 11.83
N ALA A 328 8.17 10.73 12.95
CA ALA A 328 6.85 10.71 13.57
C ALA A 328 6.74 11.82 14.64
N CYS A 329 5.56 12.45 14.72
CA CYS A 329 5.30 13.55 15.63
C CYS A 329 3.83 13.55 16.10
N VAL A 330 3.56 14.28 17.19
CA VAL A 330 2.20 14.53 17.68
C VAL A 330 1.79 15.96 17.38
N ALA A 331 0.64 16.13 16.73
CA ALA A 331 0.10 17.44 16.42
C ALA A 331 -0.49 18.10 17.68
N ASN A 332 0.09 19.24 18.06
CA ASN A 332 -0.46 20.08 19.12
C ASN A 332 -1.67 20.89 18.61
N LYS A 333 -2.29 21.65 19.51
CA LYS A 333 -3.44 22.50 19.20
C LYS A 333 -3.14 23.52 18.09
N GLU A 334 -1.95 24.12 18.11
CA GLU A 334 -1.55 25.11 17.10
C GLU A 334 -1.45 24.50 15.69
N THR A 335 -0.86 23.31 15.57
CA THR A 335 -0.80 22.57 14.29
C THR A 335 -2.19 22.20 13.79
N GLN A 336 -3.09 21.81 14.69
CA GLN A 336 -4.50 21.52 14.35
C GLN A 336 -5.24 22.77 13.87
N GLU A 337 -5.02 23.91 14.50
CA GLU A 337 -5.64 25.19 14.11
C GLU A 337 -5.09 25.71 12.77
N LYS A 338 -3.79 25.49 12.49
CA LYS A 338 -3.14 25.93 11.25
C LYS A 338 -3.45 25.05 10.04
N HIS A 339 -3.66 23.76 10.26
CA HIS A 339 -3.87 22.77 9.19
C HIS A 339 -5.12 21.92 9.45
N PRO A 340 -6.31 22.54 9.56
CA PRO A 340 -7.55 21.85 9.89
C PRO A 340 -7.93 20.75 8.88
N GLU A 341 -7.48 20.86 7.63
CA GLU A 341 -7.70 19.86 6.58
C GLU A 341 -7.05 18.50 6.88
N LEU A 342 -6.04 18.46 7.75
CA LEU A 342 -5.37 17.23 8.19
C LEU A 342 -6.18 16.45 9.24
N PHE A 343 -7.16 17.11 9.85
CA PHE A 343 -8.02 16.60 10.91
C PHE A 343 -9.48 16.55 10.45
N PRO A 344 -9.85 15.67 9.50
CA PRO A 344 -11.23 15.51 9.11
C PRO A 344 -12.08 15.19 10.34
N VAL A 345 -13.12 16.01 10.51
CA VAL A 345 -14.17 15.83 11.52
C VAL A 345 -14.96 14.60 11.10
N HIS A 346 -14.89 13.53 11.89
CA HIS A 346 -15.65 12.30 11.68
C HIS A 346 -17.04 12.37 12.27
#